data_AF-A0A957QW49-F1
#
_entry.id   AF-A0A957QW49-F1
#
_cell.length_a   1.000
_cell.length_b   1.000
_cell.length_c   1.000
_cell.angle_alpha   90.00
_cell.angle_beta   90.00
_cell.angle_gamma   90.00
#
_symmetry.space_group_name_H-M   'P 1'
#
loop_
_entity.id
_entity.type
_entity.pdbx_description
1 polymer ?
#
loop_
_entity_poly.entity_id
_entity_poly.type
_entity_poly.pdbx_seq_one_letter_code
_entity_poly.pdbx_strand_id
1 'polypeptide(L)'
;MNEMAVNPATGLTAAEIQARRSQGEGNAVKLQSSRSVGDILKTNVFSPVNVVLYAIGAGMILVGDWRSAVTTVMLVLFNAVVGIVQEVAAKRKLDKIALLARTTVTVRRDGQDRQVDPADLVLGDILVITAGDQMPVDGVIVDSGKLEMDESALTGESDAVDKAPG
;
A
#
# COMPACT_ATOMS: atom_id res chain seq x y z
N MET A 1 4.25 29.57 -17.03
CA MET A 1 4.59 28.52 -16.04
C MET A 1 5.11 27.35 -16.85
N ASN A 2 6.36 26.92 -16.60
CA ASN A 2 7.18 26.13 -17.53
C ASN A 2 6.45 24.87 -18.01
N GLU A 3 6.13 24.84 -19.31
CA GLU A 3 5.81 23.63 -20.05
C GLU A 3 6.96 22.63 -19.82
N MET A 4 6.66 21.50 -19.16
CA MET A 4 7.60 20.40 -19.07
C MET A 4 7.92 19.96 -20.49
N ALA A 5 9.09 20.34 -20.99
CA ALA A 5 9.59 20.01 -22.33
C ALA A 5 9.98 18.53 -22.44
N VAL A 6 9.05 17.63 -22.12
CA VAL A 6 9.19 16.20 -22.31
C VAL A 6 8.58 15.88 -23.66
N ASN A 7 9.37 15.30 -24.56
CA ASN A 7 8.89 14.93 -25.87
C ASN A 7 7.92 13.73 -25.75
N PRO A 8 6.66 13.86 -26.21
CA PRO A 8 5.67 12.79 -26.12
C PRO A 8 6.08 11.47 -26.79
N ALA A 9 6.91 11.54 -27.84
CA ALA A 9 7.36 10.38 -28.60
C ALA A 9 8.49 9.61 -27.90
N THR A 10 9.31 10.27 -27.09
CA THR A 10 10.48 9.63 -26.45
C THR A 10 10.32 9.47 -24.94
N GLY A 11 9.50 10.30 -24.30
CA GLY A 11 9.41 10.35 -22.84
C GLY A 11 10.74 10.75 -22.19
N LEU A 12 10.94 10.32 -20.93
CA LEU A 12 12.12 10.63 -20.15
C LEU A 12 13.26 9.64 -20.37
N THR A 13 14.50 10.12 -20.26
CA THR A 13 15.70 9.29 -20.26
C THR A 13 16.04 8.76 -18.86
N ALA A 14 16.80 7.66 -18.81
CA ALA A 14 17.28 7.09 -17.55
C ALA A 14 18.07 8.10 -16.68
N ALA A 15 18.82 9.02 -17.30
CA ALA A 15 19.59 10.04 -16.59
C ALA A 15 18.69 11.10 -15.94
N GLU A 16 17.64 11.55 -16.65
CA GLU A 16 16.67 12.52 -16.12
C GLU A 16 15.86 11.93 -14.97
N ILE A 17 15.46 10.66 -15.07
CA ILE A 17 14.73 9.96 -14.01
C ILE A 17 15.56 9.93 -12.72
N GLN A 18 16.85 9.60 -12.82
CA GLN A 18 17.73 9.57 -11.65
C GLN A 18 17.93 10.96 -11.05
N ALA A 19 18.07 11.99 -11.90
CA ALA A 19 18.15 13.38 -11.44
C ALA A 19 16.89 13.80 -10.68
N ARG A 20 15.70 13.57 -11.24
CA ARG A 20 14.40 13.89 -10.61
C ARG A 20 14.18 13.12 -9.31
N ARG A 21 14.55 11.84 -9.29
CA ARG A 21 14.49 11.03 -8.06
C ARG A 21 15.42 11.58 -6.97
N SER A 22 16.63 12.04 -7.34
CA SER A 22 17.55 12.66 -6.38
C SER A 22 17.04 14.01 -5.84
N GLN A 23 16.19 14.70 -6.61
CA GLN A 23 15.54 15.95 -6.24
C GLN A 23 14.26 15.74 -5.41
N GLY A 24 13.86 14.48 -5.16
CA GLY A 24 12.66 14.15 -4.41
C GLY A 24 11.37 14.22 -5.22
N GLU A 25 11.45 14.36 -6.54
CA GLU A 25 10.29 14.41 -7.46
C GLU A 25 9.77 13.00 -7.81
N GLY A 26 10.07 12.00 -6.98
CA GLY A 26 9.54 10.64 -7.12
C GLY A 26 8.14 10.53 -6.56
N ASN A 27 7.35 9.59 -7.08
CA ASN A 27 6.04 9.29 -6.57
C ASN A 27 6.16 8.62 -5.19
N ALA A 28 5.89 9.40 -4.15
CA ALA A 28 5.93 8.94 -2.77
C ALA A 28 4.68 8.11 -2.43
N VAL A 29 4.46 7.01 -3.16
CA VAL A 29 3.47 6.00 -2.76
C VAL A 29 4.02 5.34 -1.51
N LYS A 30 3.60 5.83 -0.35
CA LYS A 30 3.73 5.09 0.90
C LYS A 30 2.81 3.89 0.76
N LEU A 31 3.34 2.79 0.22
CA LEU A 31 2.81 1.47 0.50
C LEU A 31 2.72 1.40 2.02
N GLN A 32 1.50 1.57 2.55
CA GLN A 32 1.25 1.37 3.96
C GLN A 32 1.51 -0.11 4.22
N SER A 33 2.76 -0.47 4.46
CA SER A 33 3.10 -1.74 5.06
C SER A 33 2.57 -1.66 6.49
N SER A 34 1.32 -2.05 6.62
CA SER A 34 0.69 -2.65 7.80
C SER A 34 1.65 -2.74 8.99
N ARG A 35 1.53 -1.79 9.93
CA ARG A 35 2.12 -1.71 11.29
C ARG A 35 3.54 -2.29 11.46
N SER A 36 4.47 -1.49 11.97
CA SER A 36 5.81 -1.96 12.31
C SER A 36 5.75 -3.22 13.19
N VAL A 37 6.72 -4.13 13.06
CA VAL A 37 6.82 -5.34 13.90
C VAL A 37 6.76 -4.97 15.39
N GLY A 38 7.32 -3.83 15.79
CA GLY A 38 7.23 -3.30 17.15
C GLY A 38 5.80 -2.87 17.55
N ASP A 39 5.02 -2.32 16.62
CA ASP A 39 3.63 -1.94 16.86
C ASP A 39 2.74 -3.17 17.00
N ILE A 40 2.99 -4.22 16.20
CA ILE A 40 2.31 -5.51 16.31
C ILE A 40 2.61 -6.13 17.69
N LEU A 41 3.88 -6.12 18.11
CA LEU A 41 4.28 -6.69 19.39
C LEU A 41 3.64 -5.93 20.57
N LYS A 42 3.68 -4.59 20.57
CA LYS A 42 3.04 -3.78 21.63
C LYS A 42 1.53 -3.98 21.66
N THR A 43 0.87 -3.94 20.50
CA THR A 43 -0.59 -4.11 20.42
C THR A 43 -1.01 -5.47 20.95
N ASN A 44 -0.25 -6.52 20.65
CA ASN A 44 -0.57 -7.85 21.10
C ASN A 44 -0.24 -8.06 22.59
N VAL A 45 0.90 -7.59 23.09
CA VAL A 45 1.27 -7.67 24.52
C VAL A 45 0.26 -6.93 25.40
N PHE A 46 -0.20 -5.74 24.98
CA PHE A 46 -1.20 -4.95 25.69
C PHE A 46 -2.63 -5.15 25.18
N SER A 47 -2.90 -6.26 24.50
CA SER A 47 -4.24 -6.60 24.05
C SER A 47 -5.18 -6.75 25.27
N PRO A 48 -6.45 -6.32 25.19
CA PRO A 48 -7.42 -6.48 26.29
C PRO A 48 -7.50 -7.91 26.83
N VAL A 49 -7.33 -8.91 25.96
CA VAL A 49 -7.28 -10.32 26.33
C VAL A 49 -6.06 -10.61 27.21
N ASN A 50 -4.87 -10.14 26.83
CA ASN A 50 -3.64 -10.34 27.61
C ASN A 50 -3.68 -9.58 28.96
N VAL A 51 -4.31 -8.41 29.01
CA VAL A 51 -4.52 -7.66 30.26
C VAL A 51 -5.38 -8.45 31.25
N VAL A 52 -6.50 -9.03 30.80
CA VAL A 52 -7.34 -9.90 31.64
C VAL A 52 -6.55 -11.11 32.13
N LEU A 53 -5.73 -11.69 31.27
CA LEU A 53 -4.91 -12.86 31.59
C LEU A 53 -3.79 -12.54 32.61
N TYR A 54 -3.17 -11.37 32.52
CA TYR A 54 -2.25 -10.87 33.55
C TYR A 54 -2.95 -10.65 34.89
N ALA A 55 -4.16 -10.10 34.89
CA ALA A 55 -4.94 -9.89 36.11
C ALA A 55 -5.31 -11.22 36.79
N ILE A 56 -5.73 -12.22 36.02
CA ILE A 56 -6.01 -13.57 36.54
C ILE A 56 -4.72 -14.22 37.07
N GLY A 57 -3.61 -14.13 36.34
CA GLY A 57 -2.31 -14.66 36.77
C GLY A 57 -1.82 -14.05 38.08
N ALA A 58 -1.93 -12.74 38.24
CA ALA A 58 -1.63 -12.05 39.50
C ALA A 58 -2.54 -12.52 40.65
N GLY A 59 -3.83 -12.71 40.39
CA GLY A 59 -4.78 -13.26 41.36
C GLY A 59 -4.42 -14.68 41.82
N MET A 60 -3.93 -15.53 40.91
CA MET A 60 -3.56 -16.91 41.25
C MET A 60 -2.27 -16.99 42.08
N ILE A 61 -1.31 -16.09 41.84
CA ILE A 61 -0.09 -15.97 42.67
C ILE A 61 -0.46 -15.60 44.11
N LEU A 62 -1.46 -14.74 44.30
CA LEU A 62 -1.95 -14.35 45.64
C LEU A 62 -2.64 -15.51 46.38
N VAL A 63 -3.22 -16.48 45.67
CA VAL A 63 -3.97 -17.61 46.25
C VAL A 63 -3.06 -18.78 46.67
N GLY A 64 -1.77 -18.80 46.26
CA GLY A 64 -0.84 -19.85 46.68
C GLY A 64 -0.95 -21.18 45.92
N ASP A 65 -1.85 -21.29 44.94
CA ASP A 65 -2.07 -22.52 44.17
C ASP A 65 -1.24 -22.52 42.87
N TRP A 66 0.01 -22.99 43.00
CA TRP A 66 0.96 -23.05 41.90
C TRP A 66 0.50 -23.96 40.75
N ARG A 67 -0.32 -24.97 41.02
CA ARG A 67 -0.75 -25.95 40.00
C ARG A 67 -1.83 -25.35 39.11
N SER A 68 -2.77 -24.62 39.70
CA SER A 68 -3.77 -23.86 38.97
C SER A 68 -3.15 -22.65 38.25
N ALA A 69 -2.17 -21.97 38.87
CA ALA A 69 -1.43 -20.88 38.22
C ALA A 69 -0.72 -21.34 36.93
N VAL A 70 -0.01 -22.47 36.96
CA VAL A 70 0.66 -23.04 35.77
C VAL A 70 -0.34 -23.41 34.67
N THR A 71 -1.47 -24.02 35.04
CA THR A 71 -2.50 -24.44 34.07
C THR A 71 -3.13 -23.23 33.37
N THR A 72 -3.45 -22.17 34.13
CA THR A 72 -3.99 -20.94 33.56
C THR A 72 -2.96 -20.23 32.69
N VAL A 73 -1.72 -20.09 33.13
CA VAL A 73 -0.64 -19.49 32.32
C VAL A 73 -0.44 -20.25 31.01
N MET A 74 -0.52 -21.58 31.01
CA MET A 74 -0.48 -22.37 29.77
C MET A 74 -1.66 -22.08 28.85
N LEU A 75 -2.89 -21.95 29.37
CA LEU A 75 -4.07 -21.62 28.58
C LEU A 75 -3.99 -20.21 27.97
N VAL A 76 -3.44 -19.25 28.74
CA VAL A 76 -3.16 -17.87 28.33
C VAL A 76 -2.19 -17.86 27.16
N LEU A 77 -1.04 -18.53 27.33
CA LEU A 77 -0.01 -18.67 26.30
C LEU A 77 -0.56 -19.33 25.04
N PHE A 78 -1.37 -20.39 25.19
CA PHE A 78 -2.00 -21.06 24.07
C PHE A 78 -2.93 -20.13 23.29
N ASN A 79 -3.82 -19.39 23.98
CA ASN A 79 -4.70 -18.42 23.34
C ASN A 79 -3.92 -17.29 22.64
N ALA A 80 -2.85 -16.79 23.26
CA ALA A 80 -2.00 -15.76 22.66
C ALA A 80 -1.29 -16.27 21.40
N VAL A 81 -0.76 -17.50 21.41
CA VAL A 81 -0.13 -18.13 20.24
C VAL A 81 -1.15 -18.31 19.12
N VAL A 82 -2.33 -18.84 19.43
CA VAL A 82 -3.41 -19.00 18.43
C VAL A 82 -3.80 -17.64 17.84
N GLY A 83 -3.95 -16.60 18.67
CA GLY A 83 -4.24 -15.24 18.23
C GLY A 83 -3.19 -14.68 17.27
N ILE A 84 -1.90 -14.83 17.61
CA ILE A 84 -0.78 -14.40 16.74
C ILE A 84 -0.82 -15.13 15.40
N VAL A 85 -0.99 -16.44 15.42
CA VAL A 85 -1.02 -17.25 14.19
C VAL A 85 -2.18 -16.82 13.29
N GLN A 86 -3.36 -16.56 13.87
CA GLN A 86 -4.53 -16.08 13.14
C GLN A 86 -4.29 -14.69 12.54
N GLU A 87 -3.71 -13.76 13.30
CA GLU A 87 -3.42 -12.41 12.83
C GLU A 87 -2.36 -12.42 11.70
N VAL A 88 -1.29 -13.21 11.85
CA VAL A 88 -0.27 -13.37 10.80
C VAL A 88 -0.86 -14.01 9.54
N ALA A 89 -1.72 -15.02 9.69
CA ALA A 89 -2.39 -15.65 8.56
C ALA A 89 -3.33 -14.69 7.83
N ALA A 90 -4.09 -13.87 8.57
CA ALA A 90 -4.96 -12.83 8.01
C ALA A 90 -4.15 -11.77 7.26
N LYS A 91 -3.08 -11.26 7.87
CA LYS A 91 -2.16 -10.29 7.25
C LYS A 91 -1.58 -10.83 5.94
N ARG A 92 -1.06 -12.06 5.93
CA ARG A 92 -0.51 -12.68 4.72
C ARG A 92 -1.52 -12.82 3.59
N LYS A 93 -2.80 -13.05 3.90
CA LYS A 93 -3.86 -13.10 2.88
C LYS A 93 -4.12 -11.71 2.30
N LEU A 94 -4.21 -10.68 3.15
CA LEU A 94 -4.39 -9.30 2.71
C LEU A 94 -3.20 -8.79 1.90
N ASP A 95 -1.96 -9.05 2.33
CA ASP A 95 -0.75 -8.67 1.60
C ASP A 95 -0.70 -9.31 0.20
N LYS A 96 -1.16 -10.57 0.05
CA LYS A 96 -1.28 -11.23 -1.26
C LYS A 96 -2.33 -10.58 -2.15
N ILE A 97 -3.47 -10.19 -1.59
CA ILE A 97 -4.50 -9.45 -2.34
C ILE A 97 -3.94 -8.09 -2.77
N ALA A 98 -3.22 -7.38 -1.88
CA ALA A 98 -2.59 -6.11 -2.18
C ALA A 98 -1.50 -6.22 -3.26
N LEU A 99 -0.73 -7.32 -3.30
CA LEU A 99 0.24 -7.60 -4.37
C LEU A 99 -0.44 -7.87 -5.72
N LEU A 100 -1.58 -8.55 -5.74
CA LEU A 100 -2.36 -8.79 -6.96
C LEU A 100 -3.08 -7.52 -7.45
N ALA A 101 -3.39 -6.60 -6.53
CA ALA A 101 -3.94 -5.28 -6.83
C ALA A 101 -2.86 -4.24 -7.19
N ARG A 102 -1.58 -4.61 -7.27
CA ARG A 102 -0.54 -3.73 -7.82
C ARG A 102 -0.73 -3.64 -9.33
N THR A 103 -1.59 -2.73 -9.75
CA THR A 103 -1.69 -2.30 -11.14
C THR A 103 -0.35 -1.69 -11.53
N THR A 104 0.40 -2.38 -12.39
CA THR A 104 1.57 -1.79 -13.04
C THR A 104 1.09 -0.71 -14.00
N VAL A 105 1.89 0.34 -14.15
CA VAL A 105 1.62 1.41 -15.11
C VAL A 105 2.57 1.30 -16.28
N THR A 106 2.06 1.51 -17.48
CA THR A 106 2.88 1.60 -18.69
C THR A 106 3.36 3.04 -18.84
N VAL A 107 4.68 3.23 -18.88
CA VAL A 107 5.32 4.53 -19.13
C VAL A 107 6.16 4.48 -20.39
N ARG A 108 6.24 5.61 -21.10
CA ARG A 108 7.17 5.80 -22.21
C ARG A 108 8.47 6.40 -21.71
N ARG A 109 9.57 5.65 -21.84
CA ARG A 109 10.92 6.07 -21.43
C ARG A 109 11.92 5.64 -22.50
N ASP A 110 12.86 6.53 -22.86
CA ASP A 110 13.82 6.31 -23.95
C ASP A 110 13.17 5.85 -25.29
N GLY A 111 11.95 6.31 -25.58
CA GLY A 111 11.18 5.94 -26.78
C GLY A 111 10.58 4.53 -26.76
N GLN A 112 10.58 3.84 -25.62
CA GLN A 112 9.99 2.52 -25.46
C GLN A 112 8.96 2.50 -24.33
N ASP A 113 7.91 1.71 -24.52
CA ASP A 113 6.89 1.48 -23.51
C ASP A 113 7.38 0.41 -22.54
N ARG A 114 7.36 0.72 -21.24
CA ARG A 114 7.81 -0.16 -20.16
C ARG A 114 6.79 -0.17 -19.04
N GLN A 115 6.50 -1.35 -18.49
CA GLN A 115 5.72 -1.44 -17.27
C GLN A 115 6.60 -1.16 -16.05
N VAL A 116 6.15 -0.26 -15.19
CA VAL A 116 6.83 0.12 -13.94
C VAL A 116 5.84 0.09 -12.78
N ASP A 117 6.36 -0.07 -11.57
CA ASP A 117 5.55 0.08 -10.35
C ASP A 117 5.17 1.57 -10.20
N PRO A 118 3.95 1.91 -9.75
CA PRO A 118 3.58 3.30 -9.49
C PRO A 118 4.56 4.03 -8.56
N ALA A 119 5.24 3.35 -7.63
CA ALA A 119 6.27 3.93 -6.77
C ALA A 119 7.57 4.31 -7.52
N ASP A 120 7.76 3.81 -8.73
CA ASP A 120 8.89 4.14 -9.62
C ASP A 120 8.60 5.30 -10.57
N LEU A 121 7.41 5.89 -10.49
CA LEU A 121 7.05 7.09 -11.25
C LEU A 121 7.82 8.32 -10.72
N VAL A 122 8.14 9.23 -11.63
CA VAL A 122 8.70 10.54 -11.34
C VAL A 122 7.84 11.62 -12.00
N LEU A 123 7.89 12.85 -11.46
CA LEU A 123 7.21 13.99 -12.06
C LEU A 123 7.62 14.10 -13.55
N GLY A 124 6.65 14.27 -14.44
CA GLY A 124 6.85 14.39 -15.88
C GLY A 124 7.13 13.07 -16.64
N ASP A 125 6.91 11.91 -16.01
CA ASP A 125 6.74 10.65 -16.76
C ASP A 125 5.54 10.76 -17.71
N ILE A 126 5.63 10.10 -18.86
CA ILE A 126 4.53 9.98 -19.82
C ILE A 126 3.91 8.60 -19.63
N LEU A 127 2.67 8.57 -19.13
CA LEU A 127 1.91 7.34 -18.97
C LEU A 127 1.18 7.03 -20.29
N VAL A 128 1.23 5.76 -20.69
CA VAL A 128 0.47 5.24 -21.83
C VAL A 128 -0.72 4.49 -21.25
N ILE A 129 -1.91 5.07 -21.41
CA ILE A 129 -3.17 4.55 -20.85
C ILE A 129 -3.98 3.89 -21.96
N THR A 130 -4.45 2.67 -21.71
CA THR A 130 -5.34 1.92 -22.60
C THR A 130 -6.68 1.64 -21.92
N ALA A 131 -7.67 1.17 -22.68
CA ALA A 131 -8.99 0.89 -22.15
C ALA A 131 -8.93 -0.18 -21.04
N GLY A 132 -9.44 0.17 -19.86
CA GLY A 132 -9.44 -0.69 -18.66
C GLY A 132 -8.29 -0.42 -17.68
N ASP A 133 -7.32 0.43 -18.05
CA ASP A 133 -6.27 0.83 -17.13
C ASP A 133 -6.79 1.81 -16.06
N GLN A 134 -6.27 1.67 -14.83
CA GLN A 134 -6.50 2.64 -13.76
C GLN A 134 -5.37 3.67 -13.73
N MET A 135 -5.71 4.93 -13.47
CA MET A 135 -4.75 6.02 -13.33
C MET A 135 -4.40 6.21 -11.84
N PRO A 136 -3.17 5.85 -11.40
CA PRO A 136 -2.82 5.92 -9.98
C PRO A 136 -2.32 7.29 -9.52
N VAL A 137 -2.15 8.25 -10.43
CA VAL A 137 -1.59 9.58 -10.17
C VAL A 137 -2.29 10.64 -11.01
N ASP A 138 -2.36 11.87 -10.53
CA ASP A 138 -2.83 13.00 -11.33
C ASP A 138 -1.85 13.34 -12.46
N GLY A 139 -2.37 13.77 -13.60
CA GLY A 139 -1.57 14.08 -14.78
C GLY A 139 -2.29 14.98 -15.77
N VAL A 140 -1.54 15.49 -16.73
CA VAL A 140 -2.06 16.30 -17.85
C VAL A 140 -2.10 15.44 -19.10
N ILE A 141 -3.17 15.56 -19.88
CA ILE A 141 -3.34 14.82 -21.13
C ILE A 141 -2.50 15.50 -22.21
N VAL A 142 -1.47 14.79 -22.67
CA VAL A 142 -0.47 15.31 -23.63
C VAL A 142 -0.81 14.95 -25.08
N ASP A 143 -1.43 13.80 -25.28
CA ASP A 143 -1.96 13.31 -26.56
C ASP A 143 -3.13 12.38 -26.25
N SER A 144 -4.26 12.53 -26.94
CA SER A 144 -5.42 11.68 -26.73
C SER A 144 -6.20 11.45 -28.01
N GLY A 145 -6.62 10.20 -28.21
CA GLY A 145 -7.80 9.89 -29.01
C GLY A 145 -9.09 10.30 -28.28
N LYS A 146 -10.16 9.51 -28.40
CA LYS A 146 -11.31 9.61 -27.49
C LYS A 146 -10.96 8.94 -26.17
N LEU A 147 -10.93 9.68 -25.07
CA LEU A 147 -10.67 9.19 -23.73
C LEU A 147 -11.88 9.50 -22.84
N GLU A 148 -12.55 8.47 -22.37
CA GLU A 148 -13.59 8.55 -21.35
C GLU A 148 -13.05 7.90 -20.07
N MET A 149 -13.24 8.57 -18.93
CA MET A 149 -12.75 8.09 -17.64
C MET A 149 -13.88 8.00 -16.63
N ASP A 150 -13.94 6.89 -15.90
CA ASP A 150 -14.87 6.69 -14.78
C ASP A 150 -14.28 7.30 -13.51
N GLU A 151 -14.90 8.37 -13.01
CA GLU A 151 -14.50 9.07 -11.78
C GLU A 151 -15.35 8.66 -10.57
N SER A 152 -16.19 7.62 -10.67
CA SER A 152 -17.09 7.18 -9.59
C SER A 152 -16.40 6.86 -8.27
N ALA A 153 -15.15 6.40 -8.33
CA ALA A 153 -14.33 6.15 -7.15
C ALA A 153 -13.97 7.44 -6.38
N LEU A 154 -13.98 8.60 -7.04
CA LEU A 154 -13.60 9.89 -6.48
C LEU A 154 -14.82 10.80 -6.23
N THR A 155 -15.80 10.78 -7.14
CA THR A 155 -16.97 11.68 -7.11
C THR A 155 -18.26 10.99 -6.67
N GLY A 156 -18.33 9.65 -6.78
CA GLY A 156 -19.54 8.87 -6.52
C GLY A 156 -20.53 8.83 -7.67
N GLU A 157 -20.21 9.47 -8.81
CA GLU A 157 -21.05 9.52 -10.00
C GLU A 157 -20.49 8.55 -11.06
N SER A 158 -21.32 7.64 -11.58
CA SER A 158 -20.92 6.57 -12.50
C SER A 158 -20.91 6.96 -13.98
N ASP A 159 -21.17 8.22 -14.29
CA ASP A 159 -21.15 8.69 -15.67
C ASP A 159 -19.70 8.96 -16.10
N ALA A 160 -19.28 8.30 -17.18
CA ALA A 160 -17.94 8.47 -17.74
C ALA A 160 -17.78 9.89 -18.30
N VAL A 161 -16.66 10.55 -17.96
CA VAL A 161 -16.37 11.92 -18.37
C VAL A 161 -15.40 11.92 -19.54
N ASP A 162 -15.79 12.59 -20.62
CA ASP A 162 -14.91 12.88 -21.76
C ASP A 162 -13.74 13.78 -21.32
N LYS A 163 -12.51 13.37 -21.61
CA LYS A 163 -11.31 14.17 -21.35
C LYS A 163 -10.62 14.57 -22.64
N ALA A 164 -10.24 15.85 -22.73
CA ALA A 164 -9.52 16.43 -23.86
C ALA A 164 -8.10 16.88 -23.44
N PRO A 165 -7.15 17.06 -24.37
CA PRO A 165 -5.83 17.60 -24.07
C PRO A 165 -5.92 19.00 -23.45
N GLY A 166 -5.22 19.23 -22.34
CA GLY A 166 -5.25 20.50 -21.60
C GLY A 166 -5.13 20.35 -20.10
#